data_AF-A0A382KYQ0-F1
#
_entry.id   AF-A0A382KYQ0-F1
#
_cell.length_a   1.000
_cell.length_b   1.000
_cell.length_c   1.000
_cell.angle_alpha   90.00
_cell.angle_beta   90.00
_cell.angle_gamma   90.00
#
_symmetry.space_group_name_H-M   'P 1'
#
loop_
_entity.id
_entity.type
_entity.pdbx_description
1 polymer ?
#
loop_
_entity_poly.entity_id
_entity_poly.type
_entity_poly.pdbx_seq_one_letter_code
_entity_poly.pdbx_strand_id
1 'polypeptide(L)'
;MDIAFSIFVIKYFMRKSVKTFLKSAAKDYVARSVNPPVVRASTILFKTMQELRKHQKDIAKGKDVAYWDYGRQGSQTTIQLQKILKELEQAHYVFLTQTGFSSVALAIMSVCRPGDEIVISDCVYRPTQKLTSQLL
;
A
#
# COMPACT_ATOMS: atom_id res chain seq x y z
N MET A 1 2.63 13.03 20.28
CA MET A 1 2.58 14.15 19.32
C MET A 1 3.01 13.60 17.97
N ASP A 2 2.04 13.16 17.16
CA ASP A 2 2.29 12.68 15.79
C ASP A 2 2.67 13.86 14.90
N ILE A 3 3.98 14.09 14.76
CA ILE A 3 4.55 15.13 13.89
C ILE A 3 4.08 14.93 12.43
N ALA A 4 3.77 13.69 12.03
CA ALA A 4 3.26 13.35 10.70
C ALA A 4 1.90 14.01 10.38
N PHE A 5 1.04 14.23 11.38
CA PHE A 5 -0.31 14.77 11.18
C PHE A 5 -0.48 16.23 11.62
N SER A 6 0.61 16.95 11.91
CA SER A 6 0.51 18.39 12.14
C SER A 6 -0.10 19.06 10.91
N ILE A 7 -1.18 19.82 11.12
CA ILE A 7 -1.88 20.59 10.08
C ILE A 7 -0.90 21.46 9.26
N PHE A 8 0.21 21.87 9.88
CA PHE A 8 1.28 22.64 9.25
C PHE A 8 2.08 21.82 8.22
N VAL A 9 2.40 20.56 8.53
CA VAL A 9 3.13 19.65 7.62
C VAL A 9 2.25 19.26 6.44
N ILE A 10 0.99 18.92 6.70
CA ILE A 10 0.02 18.52 5.67
C ILE A 10 -0.18 19.62 4.60
N LYS A 11 -0.28 20.89 5.02
CA LYS A 11 -0.44 22.02 4.09
C LYS A 11 0.78 22.28 3.22
N TYR A 12 1.98 21.90 3.67
CA TYR A 12 3.21 22.13 2.93
C TYR A 12 3.38 21.15 1.77
N PHE A 13 2.97 19.90 1.95
CA PHE A 13 3.18 18.84 0.97
C PHE A 13 1.99 18.56 0.05
N MET A 14 0.74 18.75 0.52
CA MET A 14 -0.45 18.48 -0.30
C MET A 14 -1.02 19.75 -0.94
N ARG A 15 -1.21 19.72 -2.28
CA ARG A 15 -1.82 20.83 -3.04
C ARG A 15 -3.29 21.08 -2.66
N LYS A 16 -4.00 20.06 -2.16
CA LYS A 16 -5.41 20.14 -1.73
C LYS A 16 -5.50 19.82 -0.25
N SER A 17 -6.51 20.38 0.43
CA SER A 17 -6.83 19.92 1.79
C SER A 17 -7.14 18.42 1.80
N VAL A 18 -6.80 17.72 2.89
CA VAL A 18 -7.09 16.28 3.06
C VAL A 18 -8.57 15.98 2.82
N LYS A 19 -9.46 16.82 3.33
CA LYS A 19 -10.92 16.67 3.12
C LYS A 19 -11.31 16.74 1.64
N THR A 20 -10.72 17.66 0.89
CA THR A 20 -10.95 17.77 -0.56
C THR A 20 -10.34 16.59 -1.31
N PHE A 21 -9.14 16.17 -0.91
CA PHE A 21 -8.44 15.03 -1.49
C PHE A 21 -9.26 13.75 -1.33
N LEU A 22 -9.67 13.39 -0.12
CA LEU A 22 -10.46 12.18 0.16
C LEU A 22 -11.77 12.13 -0.64
N LYS A 23 -12.39 13.28 -0.91
CA LYS A 23 -13.63 13.38 -1.71
C LYS A 23 -13.41 13.26 -3.22
N SER A 24 -12.18 13.41 -3.71
CA SER A 24 -11.89 13.55 -5.15
C SER A 24 -10.82 12.63 -5.70
N ALA A 25 -10.00 12.00 -4.84
CA ALA A 25 -8.80 11.26 -5.23
C ALA A 25 -9.05 10.08 -6.18
N ALA A 26 -10.22 9.43 -6.09
CA ALA A 26 -10.50 8.19 -6.80
C ALA A 26 -11.79 8.20 -7.64
N LYS A 27 -12.21 9.39 -8.09
CA LYS A 27 -13.35 9.49 -9.00
C LYS A 27 -13.06 8.72 -10.29
N ASP A 28 -13.99 7.85 -10.70
CA ASP A 28 -13.87 7.07 -11.91
C ASP A 28 -14.70 7.68 -13.03
N TYR A 29 -14.02 8.30 -13.99
CA TYR A 29 -14.67 8.90 -15.16
C TYR A 29 -14.98 7.89 -16.27
N VAL A 30 -14.35 6.70 -16.24
CA VAL A 30 -14.64 5.62 -17.19
C VAL A 30 -15.98 4.98 -16.83
N ALA A 31 -16.16 4.60 -15.56
CA ALA A 31 -17.43 4.09 -15.05
C ALA A 31 -18.46 5.19 -14.73
N ARG A 32 -18.06 6.47 -14.79
CA ARG A 32 -18.85 7.65 -14.36
C ARG A 32 -19.38 7.54 -12.92
N SER A 33 -18.62 6.89 -12.04
CA SER A 33 -18.96 6.71 -10.63
C SER A 33 -18.12 7.63 -9.73
N VAL A 34 -18.75 8.09 -8.64
CA VAL A 34 -18.05 8.92 -7.63
C VAL A 34 -16.96 8.11 -6.93
N ASN A 35 -17.23 6.83 -6.66
CA ASN A 35 -16.31 5.90 -6.02
C ASN A 35 -15.70 4.97 -7.07
N PRO A 36 -14.45 4.53 -6.90
CA PRO A 36 -13.83 3.55 -7.79
C PRO A 36 -14.56 2.19 -7.68
N PRO A 37 -14.58 1.40 -8.76
CA PRO A 37 -15.20 0.08 -8.75
C PRO A 37 -14.45 -0.89 -7.82
N VAL A 38 -15.21 -1.79 -7.18
CA VAL A 38 -14.64 -2.89 -6.41
C VAL A 38 -14.35 -4.06 -7.35
N VAL A 39 -13.09 -4.18 -7.77
CA VAL A 39 -12.63 -5.26 -8.63
C VAL A 39 -12.16 -6.46 -7.79
N ARG A 40 -12.83 -7.60 -7.99
CA ARG A 40 -12.52 -8.89 -7.37
C ARG A 40 -12.07 -9.87 -8.45
N ALA A 41 -10.79 -10.21 -8.47
CA ALA A 41 -10.22 -11.16 -9.42
C ALA A 41 -9.00 -11.84 -8.83
N SER A 42 -8.91 -13.17 -8.96
CA SER A 42 -7.68 -13.92 -8.70
C SER A 42 -6.80 -13.98 -9.96
N THR A 43 -7.42 -14.17 -11.13
CA THR A 43 -6.74 -14.27 -12.42
C THR A 43 -7.04 -13.04 -13.28
N ILE A 44 -6.00 -12.46 -13.89
CA ILE A 44 -6.11 -11.29 -14.75
C ILE A 44 -5.92 -11.71 -16.21
N LEU A 45 -6.80 -11.22 -17.08
CA LEU A 45 -6.81 -11.59 -18.49
C LEU A 45 -5.82 -10.74 -19.29
N PHE A 46 -5.11 -11.40 -20.20
CA PHE A 46 -4.26 -10.78 -21.21
C PHE A 46 -4.69 -11.30 -22.58
N LYS A 47 -4.63 -10.47 -23.63
CA LYS A 47 -5.07 -10.87 -24.97
C LYS A 47 -4.10 -11.86 -25.62
N THR A 48 -2.81 -11.78 -25.25
CA THR A 48 -1.76 -12.64 -25.81
C THR A 48 -0.70 -12.96 -24.75
N MET A 49 0.07 -14.04 -24.98
CA MET A 49 1.21 -14.39 -24.13
C MET A 49 2.34 -13.35 -24.21
N GLN A 50 2.50 -12.69 -25.36
CA GLN A 50 3.48 -11.62 -25.55
C GLN A 50 3.13 -10.42 -24.67
N GLU A 51 1.85 -10.06 -24.56
CA GLU A 51 1.36 -9.01 -23.68
C GLU A 51 1.66 -9.32 -22.20
N LEU A 52 1.29 -10.52 -21.73
CA LEU A 52 1.59 -10.96 -20.37
C LEU A 52 3.09 -10.89 -20.05
N ARG A 53 3.95 -11.44 -20.92
CA ARG A 53 5.41 -11.43 -20.72
C ARG A 53 5.99 -10.02 -20.70
N LYS A 54 5.47 -9.12 -21.54
CA LYS A 54 5.89 -7.71 -21.52
C LYS A 54 5.48 -7.05 -20.20
N HIS A 55 4.24 -7.27 -19.77
CA HIS A 55 3.71 -6.72 -18.52
C HIS A 55 4.52 -7.19 -17.30
N GLN A 56 4.83 -8.48 -17.23
CA GLN A 56 5.68 -9.05 -16.17
C GLN A 56 7.09 -8.43 -16.14
N LYS A 57 7.68 -8.15 -17.31
CA LYS A 57 8.96 -7.45 -17.39
C LYS A 57 8.87 -6.01 -16.89
N ASP A 58 7.76 -5.32 -17.15
CA ASP A 58 7.54 -3.96 -16.65
C ASP A 58 7.37 -3.95 -15.11
N ILE A 59 6.62 -4.92 -14.56
CA ILE A 59 6.51 -5.14 -13.11
C ILE A 59 7.88 -5.39 -12.48
N ALA A 60 8.67 -6.31 -13.04
CA ALA A 60 9.99 -6.66 -12.50
C ALA A 60 10.99 -5.48 -12.51
N LYS A 61 10.78 -4.51 -13.41
CA LYS A 61 11.55 -3.26 -13.48
C LYS A 61 11.04 -2.18 -12.52
N GLY A 62 10.04 -2.48 -11.68
CA GLY A 62 9.46 -1.53 -10.74
C GLY A 62 8.65 -0.42 -11.40
N LYS A 63 8.16 -0.63 -12.63
CA LYS A 63 7.30 0.36 -13.28
C LYS A 63 5.91 0.35 -12.64
N ASP A 64 5.30 1.53 -12.55
CA ASP A 64 3.91 1.66 -12.17
C ASP A 64 3.01 0.98 -13.22
N VAL A 65 2.19 0.05 -12.75
CA VAL A 65 1.22 -0.67 -13.57
C VAL A 65 -0.22 -0.35 -13.16
N ALA A 66 -1.13 -0.41 -14.12
CA ALA A 66 -2.56 -0.19 -13.86
C ALA A 66 -3.22 -1.40 -13.16
N TYR A 67 -2.67 -2.59 -13.32
CA TYR A 67 -3.12 -3.84 -12.74
C TYR A 67 -1.94 -4.82 -12.60
N TRP A 68 -2.02 -5.72 -11.63
CA TRP A 68 -1.07 -6.82 -11.48
C TRP A 68 -1.36 -7.95 -12.47
N ASP A 69 -0.40 -8.86 -12.67
CA ASP A 69 -0.60 -10.08 -13.45
C ASP A 69 -1.34 -11.17 -12.68
N TYR A 70 -1.38 -11.09 -11.35
CA TYR A 70 -2.14 -12.01 -10.50
C TYR A 70 -2.73 -11.34 -9.26
N GLY A 71 -3.92 -11.78 -8.85
CA GLY A 71 -4.69 -11.18 -7.75
C GLY A 71 -4.00 -11.25 -6.38
N ARG A 72 -3.01 -12.14 -6.20
CA ARG A 72 -2.18 -12.20 -4.99
C ARG A 72 -1.42 -10.89 -4.72
N GLN A 73 -1.00 -10.17 -5.76
CA GLN A 73 -0.34 -8.87 -5.61
C GLN A 73 -1.34 -7.73 -5.35
N GLY A 74 -2.62 -7.99 -5.64
CA GLY A 74 -3.71 -7.03 -5.48
C GLY A 74 -4.58 -6.92 -6.74
N SER A 75 -5.61 -6.11 -6.64
CA SER A 75 -6.47 -5.72 -7.77
C SER A 75 -6.38 -4.22 -8.03
N GLN A 76 -7.07 -3.72 -9.05
CA GLN A 76 -7.19 -2.29 -9.29
C GLN A 76 -7.69 -1.55 -8.04
N THR A 77 -8.58 -2.16 -7.26
CA THR A 77 -9.06 -1.62 -5.98
C THR A 77 -7.92 -1.36 -5.00
N THR A 78 -7.02 -2.33 -4.82
CA THR A 78 -5.91 -2.22 -3.87
C THR A 78 -4.87 -1.23 -4.38
N ILE A 79 -4.60 -1.19 -5.69
CA ILE A 79 -3.68 -0.23 -6.30
C ILE A 79 -4.18 1.21 -6.07
N GLN A 80 -5.48 1.47 -6.23
CA GLN A 80 -6.02 2.81 -5.97
C GLN A 80 -5.92 3.18 -4.49
N LEU A 81 -6.21 2.24 -3.58
CA LEU A 81 -6.04 2.49 -2.15
C LEU A 81 -4.56 2.77 -1.80
N GLN A 82 -3.61 2.04 -2.37
CA GLN A 82 -2.17 2.29 -2.20
C GLN A 82 -1.80 3.70 -2.67
N LYS A 83 -2.31 4.16 -3.81
CA LYS A 83 -2.05 5.52 -4.31
C LYS A 83 -2.59 6.60 -3.38
N ILE A 84 -3.81 6.41 -2.86
CA ILE A 84 -4.43 7.34 -1.90
C ILE A 84 -3.59 7.42 -0.62
N LEU A 85 -3.22 6.27 -0.05
CA LEU A 85 -2.40 6.21 1.17
C LEU A 85 -1.00 6.77 0.93
N LYS A 86 -0.39 6.48 -0.23
CA LYS A 86 0.92 6.99 -0.60
C LYS A 86 0.94 8.52 -0.60
N GLU A 87 -0.09 9.14 -1.16
CA GLU A 87 -0.25 10.59 -1.16
C GLU A 87 -0.54 11.14 0.25
N LEU A 88 -1.39 10.48 1.04
CA LEU A 88 -1.71 10.93 2.40
C LEU A 88 -0.50 10.92 3.33
N GLU A 89 0.28 9.84 3.28
CA GLU A 89 1.45 9.61 4.13
C GLU A 89 2.73 10.22 3.54
N GLN A 90 2.65 10.82 2.34
CA GLN A 90 3.81 11.32 1.59
C GLN A 90 4.92 10.25 1.46
N ALA A 91 4.50 8.99 1.28
CA ALA A 91 5.38 7.85 1.25
C ALA A 91 6.00 7.65 -0.14
N HIS A 92 7.18 7.02 -0.20
CA HIS A 92 7.76 6.60 -1.48
C HIS A 92 6.94 5.47 -2.12
N TYR A 93 6.48 4.51 -1.31
CA TYR A 93 5.65 3.39 -1.74
C TYR A 93 4.78 2.88 -0.60
N VAL A 94 3.65 2.25 -0.91
CA VAL A 94 2.73 1.66 0.08
C VAL A 94 2.43 0.22 -0.30
N PHE A 95 2.61 -0.71 0.65
CA PHE A 95 2.17 -2.10 0.55
C PHE A 95 0.96 -2.35 1.44
N LEU A 96 -0.05 -3.01 0.89
CA LEU A 96 -1.21 -3.44 1.67
C LEU A 96 -1.03 -4.90 2.10
N THR A 97 -1.42 -5.18 3.34
CA THR A 97 -1.50 -6.54 3.85
C THR A 97 -2.93 -6.83 4.32
N GLN A 98 -3.18 -8.08 4.70
CA GLN A 98 -4.51 -8.55 5.11
C GLN A 98 -4.94 -7.97 6.47
N THR A 99 -4.00 -7.62 7.35
CA THR A 99 -4.27 -7.11 8.70
C THR A 99 -3.20 -6.11 9.15
N GLY A 100 -3.54 -5.22 10.08
CA GLY A 100 -2.54 -4.30 10.66
C GLY A 100 -1.34 -5.03 11.28
N PHE A 101 -1.58 -6.17 11.94
CA PHE A 101 -0.50 -6.99 12.49
C PHE A 101 0.42 -7.57 11.40
N SER A 102 -0.15 -8.05 10.28
CA SER A 102 0.64 -8.54 9.14
C SER A 102 1.49 -7.42 8.53
N SER A 103 1.01 -6.17 8.49
CA SER A 103 1.81 -5.02 8.05
C SER A 103 3.02 -4.80 8.96
N VAL A 104 2.84 -4.85 10.28
CA VAL A 104 3.94 -4.68 11.23
C VAL A 104 4.95 -5.83 11.13
N ALA A 105 4.46 -7.08 11.12
CA ALA A 105 5.32 -8.25 10.99
C ALA A 105 6.12 -8.23 9.68
N LEU A 106 5.47 -7.93 8.55
CA LEU A 106 6.12 -7.83 7.24
C LEU A 106 7.16 -6.72 7.21
N ALA A 107 6.87 -5.55 7.80
CA ALA A 107 7.82 -4.44 7.87
C ALA A 107 9.10 -4.86 8.61
N ILE A 108 8.97 -5.49 9.78
CA ILE A 108 10.11 -5.99 10.56
C ILE A 108 10.89 -7.05 9.78
N MET A 109 10.21 -8.07 9.26
CA MET A 109 10.84 -9.15 8.48
C MET A 109 11.51 -8.66 7.19
N SER A 110 11.06 -7.55 6.61
CA SER A 110 11.65 -7.01 5.38
C SER A 110 13.08 -6.50 5.61
N VAL A 111 13.37 -5.99 6.81
CA VAL A 111 14.65 -5.36 7.15
C VAL A 111 15.53 -6.20 8.09
N CYS A 112 14.93 -6.96 9.01
CA CYS A 112 15.67 -7.75 10.00
C CYS A 112 15.98 -9.18 9.51
N ARG A 113 17.12 -9.71 9.94
CA ARG A 113 17.58 -11.09 9.72
C ARG A 113 17.92 -11.76 11.05
N PRO A 114 18.04 -13.10 11.09
CA PRO A 114 18.48 -13.79 12.31
C PRO A 114 19.82 -13.23 12.82
N GLY A 115 19.85 -12.85 14.10
CA GLY A 115 21.00 -12.20 14.74
C GLY A 115 20.93 -10.67 14.81
N ASP A 116 19.98 -10.03 14.12
CA ASP A 116 19.72 -8.60 14.30
C ASP A 116 18.95 -8.32 15.59
N GLU A 117 19.13 -7.11 16.13
CA GLU A 117 18.43 -6.63 17.32
C GLU A 117 17.47 -5.48 16.97
N ILE A 118 16.33 -5.42 17.64
CA ILE A 118 15.36 -4.31 17.51
C ILE A 118 14.97 -3.78 18.88
N VAL A 119 14.81 -2.46 18.98
CA VAL A 119 14.32 -1.78 20.18
C VAL A 119 12.84 -1.45 20.00
N ILE A 120 12.01 -1.89 20.93
CA ILE A 120 10.56 -1.64 20.92
C ILE A 120 10.14 -1.01 22.25
N SER A 121 9.20 -0.06 22.21
CA SER A 121 8.61 0.56 23.38
C SER A 121 7.69 -0.42 24.14
N ASP A 122 7.68 -0.37 25.48
CA ASP A 122 6.80 -1.22 26.30
C ASP A 122 5.30 -0.97 26.06
N CYS A 123 4.94 0.22 25.55
CA CYS A 123 3.56 0.63 25.32
C CYS A 123 3.04 0.26 23.93
N VAL A 124 3.74 -0.56 23.14
CA VAL A 124 3.23 -0.99 21.84
C VAL A 124 2.04 -1.96 21.97
N TYR A 125 1.29 -2.09 20.88
CA TYR A 125 0.21 -3.07 20.78
C TYR A 125 0.70 -4.50 21.13
N ARG A 126 -0.02 -5.18 22.02
CA ARG A 126 0.46 -6.42 22.65
C ARG A 126 0.87 -7.53 21.66
N PRO A 127 0.13 -7.81 20.57
CA PRO A 127 0.60 -8.73 19.53
C PRO A 127 1.94 -8.35 18.90
N THR A 128 2.23 -7.07 18.70
CA THR A 128 3.53 -6.60 18.21
C THR A 128 4.64 -6.89 19.22
N GLN A 129 4.38 -6.69 20.52
CA GLN A 129 5.33 -7.06 21.57
C GLN A 129 5.61 -8.56 21.58
N LYS A 130 4.59 -9.40 21.37
CA LYS A 130 4.80 -10.87 21.33
C LYS A 130 5.73 -11.31 20.21
N LEU A 131 5.78 -10.56 19.11
CA LEU A 131 6.63 -10.86 17.96
C LEU A 131 8.13 -10.88 18.34
N THR A 132 8.57 -10.02 19.28
CA THR A 132 9.96 -9.99 19.75
C THR A 132 10.33 -11.14 20.69
N SER A 133 9.34 -11.89 21.17
CA SER A 133 9.55 -12.97 22.16
C SER A 133 9.29 -14.37 21.60
N GLN A 134 8.64 -14.48 20.44
CA GLN A 134 8.13 -15.75 19.91
C GLN A 134 8.51 -16.01 18.44
N LEU A 135 8.93 -14.99 17.69
CA LEU A 135 9.19 -15.11 16.25
C LEU A 135 10.61 -14.69 15.85
N LEU A 136 11.09 -13.59 16.43
CA LEU A 136 12.49 -13.17 16.39
C LEU A 136 13.26 -13.84 17.53
#